data_AF-A0A920P8R9-F1
#
_entry.id   AF-A0A920P8R9-F1
#
_cell.length_a   1.000
_cell.length_b   1.000
_cell.length_c   1.000
_cell.angle_alpha   90.00
_cell.angle_beta   90.00
_cell.angle_gamma   90.00
#
_symmetry.space_group_name_H-M   'P 1'
#
loop_
_entity.id
_entity.type
_entity.pdbx_description
1 polymer ?
#
loop_
_entity_poly.entity_id
_entity_poly.type
_entity_poly.pdbx_seq_one_letter_code
_entity_poly.pdbx_strand_id
1 'polypeptide(L)'
;MRKPSISAYGSWTSPITASLISQSAKTLGQICLDNRAIYWTESIPTDGGRVAIMKCNENYVCSVITPSPFNVRSTIHEYGGGSYTASDETIYFSNYTDQQIYKHIEGTHPQQLTNTPGSRYSDYRIDKSRNCLISVTEEHFENAAEPINTISLVDLDTGHVRPIISGSDFYSNPRLDPSGTRIAWLCWNHPNMPWDGTQLWVATINRDGSIQNEQMLSQGKSDSIYQPEWGLDGCLFFVSDRTGWWNIHKWDGDSTVNLTPIEAEFAKPQWIFGTGTYGIMSEDLIIASRTKNGRWDITTLDSNTGALIELDSTYPEMGRGDLKANSSSLVVEASSPTTPMSLLRYDFTSGTWNAITSSNSADVPENYISKAIQIEYESNPGTTSHANYYAPSNPDFQGPEDTLPPLIVKSHGGPTQSAQVGLDYTIQYWTSRGFAVVDVNYSGSTGYGTAYRDSLKGQWGILDVKDCIEAALYLSREGLVDQKNLHHRWQCRWIHYTCSFNISQYIFRWSQPLRR
;
A
#
# COMPACT_ATOMS: atom_id res chain seq x y z
N MET A 1 13.74 -27.56 28.65
CA MET A 1 12.49 -26.91 28.21
C MET A 1 11.33 -27.51 29.00
N ARG A 2 10.41 -26.69 29.51
CA ARG A 2 9.22 -27.15 30.22
C ARG A 2 8.28 -27.82 29.19
N LYS A 3 7.67 -28.96 29.53
CA LYS A 3 6.66 -29.57 28.65
C LYS A 3 5.41 -28.67 28.62
N PRO A 4 4.78 -28.45 27.45
CA PRO A 4 3.55 -27.68 27.35
C PRO A 4 2.43 -28.38 28.14
N SER A 5 1.52 -27.58 28.70
CA SER A 5 0.35 -28.06 29.41
C SER A 5 -0.77 -28.38 28.43
N ILE A 6 -1.48 -29.49 28.63
CA ILE A 6 -2.64 -29.81 27.82
C ILE A 6 -3.83 -28.95 28.26
N SER A 7 -4.43 -28.19 27.34
CA SER A 7 -5.60 -27.36 27.58
C SER A 7 -6.42 -27.21 26.31
N ALA A 8 -7.74 -27.10 26.44
CA ALA A 8 -8.64 -26.94 25.31
C ALA A 8 -8.23 -25.76 24.41
N TYR A 9 -8.39 -25.92 23.10
CA TYR A 9 -8.22 -24.81 22.18
C TYR A 9 -9.15 -23.66 22.53
N GLY A 10 -8.62 -22.43 22.48
CA GLY A 10 -9.35 -21.21 22.84
C GLY A 10 -9.21 -20.78 24.30
N SER A 11 -8.74 -21.66 25.20
CA SER A 11 -8.54 -21.34 26.62
C SER A 11 -7.08 -21.10 27.02
N TRP A 12 -6.14 -21.06 26.08
CA TRP A 12 -4.72 -20.87 26.41
C TRP A 12 -4.46 -19.44 26.87
N THR A 13 -3.64 -19.28 27.91
CA THR A 13 -3.19 -17.94 28.32
C THR A 13 -2.09 -17.46 27.39
N SER A 14 -2.07 -16.16 27.08
CA SER A 14 -1.11 -15.55 26.16
C SER A 14 -0.66 -14.17 26.65
N PRO A 15 0.62 -13.82 26.46
CA PRO A 15 1.15 -12.49 26.78
C PRO A 15 0.65 -11.41 25.81
N ILE A 16 0.10 -11.79 24.65
CA ILE A 16 -0.45 -10.86 23.66
C ILE A 16 -1.83 -10.42 24.15
N THR A 17 -1.93 -9.24 24.76
CA THR A 17 -3.18 -8.71 25.32
C THR A 17 -3.94 -7.86 24.30
N ALA A 18 -5.24 -7.64 24.53
CA ALA A 18 -6.00 -6.66 23.74
C ALA A 18 -5.40 -5.25 23.87
N SER A 19 -4.86 -4.92 25.05
CA SER A 19 -4.17 -3.66 25.27
C SER A 19 -2.92 -3.54 24.40
N LEU A 20 -2.13 -4.59 24.20
CA LEU A 20 -0.96 -4.59 23.32
C LEU A 20 -1.35 -4.31 21.86
N ILE A 21 -2.46 -4.87 21.39
CA ILE A 21 -2.98 -4.64 20.04
C ILE A 21 -3.49 -3.20 19.89
N SER A 22 -4.11 -2.64 20.93
CA SER A 22 -4.68 -1.29 20.92
C SER A 22 -3.69 -0.18 21.30
N GLN A 23 -2.61 -0.51 22.02
CA GLN A 23 -1.63 0.46 22.50
C GLN A 23 -0.73 0.89 21.34
N SER A 24 -0.83 2.19 21.03
CA SER A 24 0.15 3.03 20.35
C SER A 24 0.90 2.42 19.15
N ALA A 25 0.26 1.51 18.39
CA ALA A 25 0.75 1.16 17.09
C ALA A 25 0.67 2.42 16.21
N LYS A 26 1.82 2.90 15.78
CA LYS A 26 1.91 4.03 14.87
C LYS A 26 1.87 3.50 13.44
N THR A 27 1.11 4.17 12.59
CA THR A 27 1.10 3.94 11.15
C THR A 27 2.25 4.71 10.55
N LEU A 28 3.11 4.01 9.81
CA LEU A 28 4.13 4.60 8.95
C LEU A 28 3.52 4.84 7.56
N GLY A 29 4.12 5.70 6.76
CA GLY A 29 3.58 6.04 5.45
C GLY A 29 4.59 6.71 4.54
N GLN A 30 4.08 7.50 3.60
CA GLN A 30 4.79 8.14 2.50
C GLN A 30 6.24 8.51 2.85
N ILE A 31 7.19 8.00 2.06
CA ILE A 31 8.61 8.29 2.15
C ILE A 31 8.96 9.40 1.16
N CYS A 32 9.83 10.33 1.57
CA CYS A 32 10.45 11.31 0.71
C CYS A 32 11.95 11.35 0.98
N LEU A 33 12.76 11.16 -0.06
CA LEU A 33 14.21 11.26 0.03
C LEU A 33 14.64 12.64 -0.42
N ASP A 34 15.40 13.32 0.43
CA ASP A 34 16.17 14.51 0.08
C ASP A 34 17.65 14.17 0.27
N ASN A 35 18.56 14.86 -0.44
CA ASN A 35 19.99 14.51 -0.43
C ASN A 35 20.63 14.53 0.97
N ARG A 36 19.99 15.17 1.95
CA ARG A 36 20.50 15.33 3.34
C ARG A 36 19.70 14.56 4.38
N ALA A 37 18.54 13.99 4.02
CA ALA A 37 17.64 13.40 5.01
C ALA A 37 16.59 12.46 4.41
N ILE A 38 16.13 11.55 5.25
CA ILE A 38 14.97 10.69 4.98
C ILE A 38 13.79 11.28 5.73
N TYR A 39 12.71 11.57 5.00
CA TYR A 39 11.45 12.02 5.58
C TYR A 39 10.39 10.94 5.42
N TRP A 40 9.48 10.84 6.40
CA TRP A 40 8.29 9.99 6.28
C TRP A 40 7.09 10.60 7.01
N THR A 41 5.89 10.13 6.69
CA THR A 41 4.70 10.38 7.53
C THR A 41 4.55 9.33 8.61
N GLU A 42 4.18 9.76 9.80
CA GLU A 42 3.96 8.91 10.96
C GLU A 42 2.75 9.39 11.75
N SER A 43 1.84 8.49 12.10
CA SER A 43 0.77 8.82 13.06
C SER A 43 1.36 8.94 14.46
N ILE A 44 0.90 9.93 15.24
CA ILE A 44 1.31 10.15 16.63
C ILE A 44 0.12 9.79 17.55
N PRO A 45 0.03 8.55 18.09
CA PRO A 45 -1.14 8.12 18.86
C PRO A 45 -1.41 8.96 20.11
N THR A 46 -0.36 9.46 20.74
CA THR A 46 -0.43 10.31 21.95
C THR A 46 -0.90 11.73 21.67
N ASP A 47 -1.00 12.14 20.41
CA ASP A 47 -1.40 13.47 19.97
C ASP A 47 -2.64 13.39 19.06
N GLY A 48 -3.68 12.73 19.59
CA GLY A 48 -4.96 12.55 18.90
C GLY A 48 -4.90 11.70 17.63
N GLY A 49 -3.81 10.94 17.41
CA GLY A 49 -3.60 10.16 16.20
C GLY A 49 -3.32 11.00 14.95
N ARG A 50 -2.96 12.28 15.10
CA ARG A 50 -2.57 13.12 13.96
C ARG A 50 -1.37 12.53 13.24
N VAL A 51 -1.25 12.80 11.95
CA VAL A 51 -0.06 12.43 11.17
C VAL A 51 0.91 13.61 11.18
N ALA A 52 2.19 13.32 11.46
CA ALA A 52 3.28 14.29 11.39
C ALA A 52 4.28 13.87 10.32
N ILE A 53 5.04 14.83 9.81
CA ILE A 53 6.26 14.51 9.06
C ILE A 53 7.38 14.33 10.07
N MET A 54 8.12 13.25 9.90
CA MET A 54 9.33 12.90 10.62
C MET A 54 10.54 13.11 9.71
N LYS A 55 11.71 13.31 10.31
CA LYS A 55 13.00 13.42 9.61
C LYS A 55 14.02 12.55 10.30
N CYS A 56 14.86 11.89 9.53
CA CYS A 56 16.09 11.23 9.97
C CYS A 56 17.25 11.86 9.19
N ASN A 57 18.20 12.48 9.90
CA ASN A 57 19.36 13.11 9.26
C ASN A 57 20.47 12.10 8.94
N GLU A 58 21.55 12.55 8.31
CA GLU A 58 22.72 11.72 7.95
C GLU A 58 23.39 11.01 9.14
N ASN A 59 23.22 11.54 10.36
CA ASN A 59 23.73 10.96 11.60
C ASN A 59 22.70 10.02 12.28
N TYR A 60 21.62 9.67 11.58
CA TYR A 60 20.54 8.83 12.06
C TYR A 60 19.80 9.35 13.29
N VAL A 61 19.79 10.66 13.49
CA VAL A 61 18.99 11.31 14.53
C VAL A 61 17.61 11.62 13.95
N CYS A 62 16.58 11.01 14.55
CA CYS A 62 15.20 11.18 14.15
C CYS A 62 14.48 12.26 14.98
N SER A 63 13.69 13.11 14.33
CA SER A 63 12.87 14.14 14.99
C SER A 63 11.48 14.27 14.33
N VAL A 64 10.51 14.74 15.10
CA VAL A 64 9.21 15.19 14.58
C VAL A 64 9.41 16.58 13.99
N ILE A 65 9.07 16.76 12.72
CA ILE A 65 9.19 18.06 12.06
C ILE A 65 7.90 18.84 12.21
N THR A 66 6.75 18.27 11.89
CA THR A 66 5.50 19.04 11.90
C THR A 66 4.92 19.18 13.32
N PRO A 67 4.82 20.40 13.88
CA PRO A 67 4.31 20.62 15.23
C PRO A 67 2.79 20.41 15.33
N SER A 68 2.29 20.13 16.53
CA SER A 68 0.85 20.18 16.84
C SER A 68 0.33 21.63 16.69
N PRO A 69 -0.90 21.87 16.21
CA PRO A 69 -1.97 20.90 15.90
C PRO A 69 -2.00 20.42 14.43
N PHE A 70 -0.96 20.68 13.64
CA PHE A 70 -0.96 20.33 12.22
C PHE A 70 -0.99 18.81 12.00
N ASN A 71 -1.85 18.40 11.08
CA ASN A 71 -2.11 17.00 10.76
C ASN A 71 -1.88 16.79 9.26
N VAL A 72 -0.79 16.14 8.89
CA VAL A 72 -0.31 16.02 7.51
C VAL A 72 -1.08 14.95 6.76
N ARG A 73 -2.27 15.31 6.26
CA ARG A 73 -3.14 14.44 5.49
C ARG A 73 -3.97 15.26 4.51
N SER A 74 -4.10 14.74 3.30
CA SER A 74 -5.08 15.18 2.30
C SER A 74 -6.28 14.24 2.27
N THR A 75 -7.42 14.71 1.77
CA THR A 75 -8.60 13.89 1.47
C THR A 75 -8.98 13.91 -0.01
N ILE A 76 -8.05 14.24 -0.93
CA ILE A 76 -8.29 14.05 -2.37
C ILE A 76 -8.71 12.61 -2.66
N HIS A 77 -9.71 12.45 -3.51
CA HIS A 77 -10.36 11.18 -3.85
C HIS A 77 -10.83 10.41 -2.60
N GLU A 78 -11.11 11.11 -1.50
CA GLU A 78 -11.52 10.60 -0.18
C GLU A 78 -10.50 9.70 0.56
N TYR A 79 -9.47 9.19 -0.12
CA TYR A 79 -8.41 8.36 0.45
C TYR A 79 -7.13 9.12 0.77
N GLY A 80 -6.80 10.16 -0.01
CA GLY A 80 -5.60 10.97 0.19
C GLY A 80 -4.30 10.25 -0.19
N GLY A 81 -3.29 10.35 0.68
CA GLY A 81 -1.88 10.05 0.33
C GLY A 81 -1.17 11.27 -0.22
N GLY A 82 0.08 11.11 -0.68
CA GLY A 82 0.88 12.16 -1.35
C GLY A 82 0.87 13.53 -0.66
N SER A 83 0.72 13.56 0.67
CA SER A 83 0.28 14.74 1.42
C SER A 83 1.41 15.71 1.72
N TYR A 84 2.64 15.42 1.28
CA TYR A 84 3.76 16.34 1.37
C TYR A 84 4.85 16.09 0.33
N THR A 85 5.76 17.05 0.19
CA THR A 85 7.06 16.91 -0.48
C THR A 85 8.10 17.71 0.31
N ALA A 86 9.36 17.30 0.21
CA ALA A 86 10.49 17.99 0.83
C ALA A 86 11.62 18.22 -0.19
N SER A 87 12.28 19.37 -0.12
CA SER A 87 13.52 19.67 -0.84
C SER A 87 14.25 20.79 -0.13
N ASP A 88 15.57 20.68 -0.04
CA ASP A 88 16.44 21.73 0.54
C ASP A 88 15.92 22.23 1.90
N GLU A 89 15.59 21.30 2.80
CA GLU A 89 15.05 21.55 4.16
C GLU A 89 13.68 22.27 4.20
N THR A 90 13.09 22.57 3.06
CA THR A 90 11.73 23.13 2.95
C THR A 90 10.72 22.02 2.68
N ILE A 91 9.64 22.03 3.44
CA ILE A 91 8.54 21.08 3.35
C ILE A 91 7.29 21.80 2.90
N TYR A 92 6.58 21.19 1.97
CA TYR A 92 5.23 21.60 1.57
C TYR A 92 4.28 20.46 1.89
N PHE A 93 3.18 20.74 2.61
CA PHE A 93 2.26 19.69 3.04
C PHE A 93 0.80 20.14 3.08
N SER A 94 -0.13 19.21 2.87
CA SER A 94 -1.56 19.44 3.07
C SER A 94 -1.91 19.30 4.55
N ASN A 95 -2.53 20.33 5.13
CA ASN A 95 -3.06 20.27 6.49
C ASN A 95 -4.50 19.72 6.50
N TYR A 96 -4.75 18.67 7.29
CA TYR A 96 -6.02 17.96 7.30
C TYR A 96 -7.21 18.86 7.67
N THR A 97 -6.99 19.80 8.58
CA THR A 97 -8.06 20.61 9.18
C THR A 97 -8.73 21.54 8.18
N ASP A 98 -7.97 22.08 7.22
CA ASP A 98 -8.43 23.09 6.25
C ASP A 98 -8.16 22.69 4.79
N GLN A 99 -7.49 21.55 4.57
CA GLN A 99 -7.07 21.00 3.27
C GLN A 99 -6.14 21.92 2.47
N GLN A 100 -5.54 22.94 3.08
CA GLN A 100 -4.64 23.88 2.41
C GLN A 100 -3.17 23.44 2.48
N ILE A 101 -2.37 23.97 1.56
CA ILE A 101 -0.93 23.75 1.52
C ILE A 101 -0.27 24.67 2.55
N TYR A 102 0.64 24.12 3.34
CA TYR A 102 1.52 24.83 4.25
C TYR A 102 2.97 24.66 3.80
N LYS A 103 3.73 25.75 3.86
CA LYS A 103 5.19 25.77 3.74
C LYS A 103 5.79 25.74 5.14
N HIS A 104 6.80 24.91 5.34
CA HIS A 104 7.47 24.79 6.63
C HIS A 104 8.96 24.60 6.44
N ILE A 105 9.74 25.40 7.18
CA ILE A 105 11.19 25.26 7.32
C ILE A 105 11.42 24.78 8.75
N GLU A 106 12.30 23.79 8.93
CA GLU A 106 12.56 23.24 10.26
C GLU A 106 12.98 24.34 11.25
N GLY A 107 12.36 24.34 12.44
CA GLY A 107 12.59 25.34 13.48
C GLY A 107 11.76 26.61 13.35
N THR A 108 10.95 26.78 12.30
CA THR A 108 9.98 27.87 12.16
C THR A 108 8.55 27.41 12.46
N HIS A 109 7.60 28.34 12.49
CA HIS A 109 6.17 27.96 12.47
C HIS A 109 5.74 27.67 11.03
N PRO A 110 4.92 26.63 10.75
CA PRO A 110 4.35 26.42 9.43
C PRO A 110 3.52 27.62 8.96
N GLN A 111 3.73 28.05 7.72
CA GLN A 111 3.03 29.18 7.10
C GLN A 111 2.07 28.65 6.05
N GLN A 112 0.82 29.10 6.11
CA GLN A 112 -0.18 28.76 5.09
C GLN A 112 0.25 29.36 3.74
N LEU A 113 0.34 28.51 2.72
CA LEU A 113 0.70 28.91 1.35
C LEU A 113 -0.57 29.16 0.54
N THR A 114 -1.52 28.23 0.50
CA THR A 114 -2.78 28.41 -0.24
C THR A 114 -3.92 28.80 0.70
N ASN A 115 -4.86 29.60 0.20
CA ASN A 115 -6.07 29.96 0.95
C ASN A 115 -7.29 29.97 0.02
N THR A 116 -7.62 28.80 -0.52
CA THR A 116 -8.74 28.59 -1.44
C THR A 116 -9.72 27.62 -0.79
N PRO A 117 -10.74 28.11 -0.06
CA PRO A 117 -11.75 27.26 0.57
C PRO A 117 -12.44 26.35 -0.45
N GLY A 118 -12.67 25.09 -0.08
CA GLY A 118 -13.27 24.08 -0.97
C GLY A 118 -12.26 23.36 -1.87
N SER A 119 -11.01 23.82 -1.94
CA SER A 119 -9.93 23.14 -2.66
C SER A 119 -9.14 22.22 -1.74
N ARG A 120 -8.67 21.09 -2.29
CA ARG A 120 -7.78 20.12 -1.65
C ARG A 120 -6.60 19.83 -2.56
N TYR A 121 -5.45 19.45 -2.01
CA TYR A 121 -4.19 19.30 -2.74
C TYR A 121 -3.46 18.00 -2.36
N SER A 122 -2.77 17.36 -3.31
CA SER A 122 -1.93 16.16 -3.08
C SER A 122 -0.96 15.89 -4.24
N ASP A 123 -0.15 14.82 -4.11
CA ASP A 123 0.80 14.26 -5.10
C ASP A 123 1.77 15.30 -5.67
N TYR A 124 2.44 15.99 -4.74
CA TYR A 124 3.29 17.14 -5.06
C TYR A 124 4.57 16.78 -5.83
N ARG A 125 4.98 17.68 -6.72
CA ARG A 125 6.34 17.77 -7.26
C ARG A 125 6.81 19.22 -7.23
N ILE A 126 8.07 19.44 -6.87
CA ILE A 126 8.67 20.79 -6.86
C ILE A 126 9.26 21.07 -8.23
N ASP A 127 8.82 22.15 -8.87
CA ASP A 127 9.47 22.71 -10.06
C ASP A 127 10.26 23.95 -9.65
N LYS A 128 11.55 23.74 -9.39
CA LYS A 128 12.47 24.82 -8.99
C LYS A 128 12.65 25.87 -10.09
N SER A 129 12.53 25.48 -11.36
CA SER A 129 12.78 26.38 -12.50
C SER A 129 11.67 27.42 -12.65
N ARG A 130 10.43 27.04 -12.31
CA ARG A 130 9.24 27.91 -12.36
C ARG A 130 8.83 28.45 -10.99
N ASN A 131 9.58 28.13 -9.94
CA ASN A 131 9.25 28.47 -8.55
C ASN A 131 7.81 28.09 -8.15
N CYS A 132 7.40 26.85 -8.47
CA CYS A 132 6.05 26.37 -8.19
C CYS A 132 6.03 24.92 -7.68
N LEU A 133 4.93 24.52 -7.04
CA LEU A 133 4.55 23.12 -6.88
C LEU A 133 3.65 22.71 -8.03
N ILE A 134 3.90 21.55 -8.59
CA ILE A 134 2.91 20.81 -9.38
C ILE A 134 2.12 19.94 -8.38
N SER A 135 0.79 19.97 -8.47
CA SER A 135 -0.08 19.20 -7.58
C SER A 135 -1.32 18.69 -8.29
N VAL A 136 -1.86 17.57 -7.81
CA VAL A 136 -3.26 17.23 -8.06
C VAL A 136 -4.10 18.13 -7.16
N THR A 137 -5.12 18.76 -7.73
CA THR A 137 -6.04 19.68 -7.05
C THR A 137 -7.47 19.20 -7.25
N GLU A 138 -8.23 19.13 -6.16
CA GLU A 138 -9.65 18.76 -6.15
C GLU A 138 -10.45 19.96 -5.64
N GLU A 139 -11.36 20.49 -6.46
CA GLU A 139 -12.19 21.66 -6.13
C GLU A 139 -13.64 21.25 -5.91
N HIS A 140 -14.18 21.58 -4.73
CA HIS A 140 -15.56 21.33 -4.33
C HIS A 140 -16.40 22.58 -4.49
N PHE A 141 -17.53 22.45 -5.17
CA PHE A 141 -18.49 23.53 -5.38
C PHE A 141 -19.79 23.22 -4.65
N GLU A 142 -20.43 24.26 -4.13
CA GLU A 142 -21.74 24.13 -3.50
C GLU A 142 -22.75 23.62 -4.53
N ASN A 143 -23.45 22.53 -4.20
CA ASN A 143 -24.44 21.84 -5.06
C ASN A 143 -23.88 21.09 -6.29
N ALA A 144 -22.57 20.92 -6.41
CA ALA A 144 -22.01 19.98 -7.39
C ALA A 144 -22.12 18.53 -6.87
N ALA A 145 -22.45 17.59 -7.75
CA ALA A 145 -22.49 16.17 -7.39
C ALA A 145 -21.09 15.58 -7.22
N GLU A 146 -20.14 16.04 -8.03
CA GLU A 146 -18.76 15.58 -8.07
C GLU A 146 -17.79 16.77 -8.05
N PRO A 147 -16.61 16.65 -7.43
CA PRO A 147 -15.58 17.67 -7.48
C PRO A 147 -14.92 17.75 -8.86
N ILE A 148 -14.25 18.87 -9.13
CA ILE A 148 -13.40 19.01 -10.34
C ILE A 148 -11.96 18.68 -9.95
N ASN A 149 -11.38 17.68 -10.61
CA ASN A 149 -9.98 17.33 -10.46
C ASN A 149 -9.13 17.95 -11.58
N THR A 150 -7.97 18.49 -11.22
CA THR A 150 -7.00 19.08 -12.15
C THR A 150 -5.57 18.77 -11.72
N ILE A 151 -4.63 18.94 -12.65
CA ILE A 151 -3.23 19.16 -12.30
C ILE A 151 -3.00 20.67 -12.35
N SER A 152 -2.46 21.22 -11.26
CA SER A 152 -2.29 22.66 -11.08
C SER A 152 -0.85 23.01 -10.71
N LEU A 153 -0.45 24.22 -11.09
CA LEU A 153 0.75 24.88 -10.58
C LEU A 153 0.36 25.79 -9.41
N VAL A 154 1.08 25.66 -8.30
CA VAL A 154 0.96 26.51 -7.11
C VAL A 154 2.22 27.33 -6.96
N ASP A 155 2.11 28.64 -7.14
CA ASP A 155 3.23 29.56 -7.01
C ASP A 155 3.78 29.55 -5.57
N LEU A 156 5.10 29.41 -5.40
CA LEU A 156 5.73 29.22 -4.09
C LEU A 156 5.85 30.49 -3.25
N ASP A 157 5.68 31.66 -3.86
CA ASP A 157 5.79 32.96 -3.19
C ASP A 157 4.42 33.51 -2.81
N THR A 158 3.44 33.32 -3.70
CA THR A 158 2.09 33.91 -3.59
C THR A 158 1.02 32.92 -3.19
N GLY A 159 1.26 31.61 -3.37
CA GLY A 159 0.25 30.57 -3.18
C GLY A 159 -0.85 30.56 -4.24
N HIS A 160 -0.70 31.34 -5.32
CA HIS A 160 -1.67 31.36 -6.41
C HIS A 160 -1.71 30.01 -7.12
N VAL A 161 -2.91 29.42 -7.22
CA VAL A 161 -3.16 28.14 -7.86
C VAL A 161 -3.65 28.36 -9.28
N ARG A 162 -3.03 27.70 -10.26
CA ARG A 162 -3.44 27.74 -11.66
C ARG A 162 -3.56 26.33 -12.24
N PRO A 163 -4.77 25.88 -12.61
CA PRO A 163 -4.95 24.65 -13.37
C PRO A 163 -4.23 24.69 -14.71
N ILE A 164 -3.54 23.60 -15.05
CA ILE A 164 -2.83 23.44 -16.33
C ILE A 164 -3.30 22.21 -17.12
N ILE A 165 -3.92 21.23 -16.48
CA ILE A 165 -4.50 20.04 -17.12
C ILE A 165 -5.87 19.77 -16.47
N SER A 166 -6.90 19.55 -17.27
CA SER A 166 -8.29 19.34 -16.83
C SER A 166 -9.10 18.53 -17.85
N GLY A 167 -10.32 18.10 -17.44
CA GLY A 167 -11.28 17.43 -18.33
C GLY A 167 -11.44 15.91 -18.12
N SER A 168 -10.80 15.35 -17.09
CA SER A 168 -11.01 13.96 -16.66
C SER A 168 -11.53 13.98 -15.22
N ASP A 169 -12.27 12.95 -14.81
CA ASP A 169 -12.83 12.86 -13.46
C ASP A 169 -11.72 12.73 -12.41
N PHE A 170 -10.60 12.08 -12.75
CA PHE A 170 -9.50 11.82 -11.82
C PHE A 170 -8.13 12.05 -12.45
N TYR A 171 -7.18 12.50 -11.65
CA TYR A 171 -5.77 12.71 -12.01
C TYR A 171 -4.83 12.13 -10.96
N SER A 172 -3.65 11.67 -11.37
CA SER A 172 -2.57 11.29 -10.46
C SER A 172 -1.20 11.38 -11.11
N ASN A 173 -0.16 11.25 -10.28
CA ASN A 173 1.23 11.14 -10.68
C ASN A 173 1.70 12.21 -11.68
N PRO A 174 1.53 13.52 -11.42
CA PRO A 174 2.21 14.53 -12.23
C PRO A 174 3.72 14.39 -12.01
N ARG A 175 4.48 14.09 -13.07
CA ARG A 175 5.92 13.86 -13.01
C ARG A 175 6.65 14.73 -14.01
N LEU A 176 7.38 15.70 -13.49
CA LEU A 176 8.28 16.54 -14.27
C LEU A 176 9.56 15.77 -14.56
N ASP A 177 10.05 15.85 -15.79
CA ASP A 177 11.33 15.25 -16.17
C ASP A 177 12.52 16.03 -15.58
N PRO A 178 13.72 15.43 -15.51
CA PRO A 178 14.90 16.11 -14.93
C PRO A 178 15.26 17.44 -15.61
N SER A 179 14.92 17.60 -16.89
CA SER A 179 15.17 18.85 -17.63
C SER A 179 14.16 19.96 -17.33
N GLY A 180 13.01 19.63 -16.72
CA GLY A 180 11.94 20.58 -16.44
C GLY A 180 11.15 21.02 -17.67
N THR A 181 11.21 20.25 -18.77
CA THR A 181 10.58 20.60 -20.05
C THR A 181 9.48 19.65 -20.47
N ARG A 182 9.41 18.45 -19.86
CA ARG A 182 8.35 17.47 -20.10
C ARG A 182 7.66 17.09 -18.80
N ILE A 183 6.36 16.82 -18.90
CA ILE A 183 5.55 16.32 -17.80
C ILE A 183 4.81 15.07 -18.25
N ALA A 184 4.75 14.07 -17.37
CA ALA A 184 3.90 12.90 -17.51
C ALA A 184 2.80 12.93 -16.45
N TRP A 185 1.64 12.37 -16.74
CA TRP A 185 0.57 12.20 -15.75
C TRP A 185 -0.34 11.03 -16.07
N LEU A 186 -1.06 10.57 -15.05
CA LEU A 186 -2.15 9.63 -15.20
C LEU A 186 -3.49 10.36 -15.08
N CYS A 187 -4.48 9.90 -15.85
CA CYS A 187 -5.88 10.25 -15.65
C CYS A 187 -6.81 9.08 -15.97
N TRP A 188 -8.02 9.13 -15.43
CA TRP A 188 -9.08 8.18 -15.74
C TRP A 188 -10.44 8.82 -15.47
N ASN A 189 -11.49 8.14 -15.93
CA ASN A 189 -12.87 8.61 -15.81
C ASN A 189 -13.73 7.48 -15.24
N HIS A 190 -14.87 7.86 -14.68
CA HIS A 190 -15.92 6.90 -14.38
C HIS A 190 -16.29 6.09 -15.64
N PRO A 191 -16.61 4.79 -15.47
CA PRO A 191 -16.77 4.06 -14.22
C PRO A 191 -15.49 3.39 -13.70
N ASN A 192 -14.32 3.68 -14.27
CA ASN A 192 -13.09 2.96 -13.94
C ASN A 192 -12.53 3.37 -12.57
N MET A 193 -12.02 2.39 -11.83
CA MET A 193 -10.99 2.58 -10.81
C MET A 193 -9.60 2.57 -11.48
N PRO A 194 -8.51 3.05 -10.82
CA PRO A 194 -7.19 3.09 -11.45
C PRO A 194 -6.59 1.71 -11.78
N TRP A 195 -7.11 0.63 -11.18
CA TRP A 195 -6.77 -0.75 -11.55
C TRP A 195 -7.66 -1.36 -12.64
N ASP A 196 -8.71 -0.66 -13.08
CA ASP A 196 -9.53 -1.07 -14.23
C ASP A 196 -8.94 -0.52 -15.53
N GLY A 197 -8.45 0.72 -15.51
CA GLY A 197 -7.76 1.31 -16.65
C GLY A 197 -7.45 2.79 -16.44
N THR A 198 -6.23 3.20 -16.78
CA THR A 198 -5.76 4.59 -16.71
C THR A 198 -5.07 4.99 -18.00
N GLN A 199 -5.24 6.26 -18.37
CA GLN A 199 -4.49 6.87 -19.46
C GLN A 199 -3.15 7.38 -18.92
N LEU A 200 -2.08 7.15 -19.68
CA LEU A 200 -0.77 7.77 -19.43
C LEU A 200 -0.52 8.79 -20.52
N TRP A 201 -0.29 10.03 -20.12
CA TRP A 201 -0.01 11.14 -21.01
C TRP A 201 1.38 11.70 -20.75
N VAL A 202 2.01 12.22 -21.80
CA VAL A 202 3.24 13.00 -21.77
C VAL A 202 3.02 14.27 -22.58
N ALA A 203 3.57 15.39 -22.13
CA ALA A 203 3.52 16.65 -22.87
C ALA A 203 4.76 17.51 -22.61
N THR A 204 4.95 18.51 -23.47
CA THR A 204 5.88 19.62 -23.21
C THR A 204 5.22 20.59 -22.21
N ILE A 205 5.99 21.04 -21.22
CA ILE A 205 5.59 22.14 -20.33
C ILE A 205 6.49 23.35 -20.60
N ASN A 206 5.90 24.45 -21.05
CA ASN A 206 6.62 25.69 -21.36
C ASN A 206 7.02 26.45 -20.09
N ARG A 207 7.90 27.45 -20.20
CA ARG A 207 8.34 28.28 -19.05
C ARG A 207 7.21 28.99 -18.33
N ASP A 208 6.17 29.38 -19.06
CA ASP A 208 4.94 29.96 -18.50
C ASP A 208 4.00 28.89 -17.91
N GLY A 209 4.38 27.61 -17.92
CA GLY A 209 3.60 26.48 -17.44
C GLY A 209 2.45 26.05 -18.37
N SER A 210 2.37 26.57 -19.60
CA SER A 210 1.43 26.05 -20.61
C SER A 210 1.85 24.68 -21.11
N ILE A 211 0.85 23.83 -21.39
CA ILE A 211 1.03 22.47 -21.91
C ILE A 211 0.90 22.46 -23.42
N GLN A 212 1.78 21.71 -24.10
CA GLN A 212 1.79 21.54 -25.56
C GLN A 212 2.28 20.15 -25.96
N ASN A 213 1.97 19.73 -27.18
CA ASN A 213 2.43 18.46 -27.78
C ASN A 213 2.04 17.23 -26.93
N GLU A 214 0.78 17.20 -26.48
CA GLU A 214 0.24 16.10 -25.70
C GLU A 214 0.25 14.79 -26.49
N GLN A 215 0.88 13.77 -25.92
CA GLN A 215 0.97 12.43 -26.46
C GLN A 215 0.45 11.44 -25.44
N MET A 216 -0.54 10.65 -25.83
CA MET A 216 -1.08 9.57 -25.02
C MET A 216 -0.30 8.27 -25.30
N LEU A 217 0.36 7.73 -24.26
CA LEU A 217 1.14 6.49 -24.32
C LEU A 217 0.32 5.24 -23.99
N SER A 218 -0.80 5.41 -23.27
CA SER A 218 -1.76 4.34 -22.94
C SER A 218 -3.19 4.88 -23.01
N GLN A 219 -4.10 4.16 -23.66
CA GLN A 219 -5.49 4.61 -23.85
C GLN A 219 -6.42 4.32 -22.67
N GLY A 220 -5.98 3.54 -21.68
CA GLY A 220 -6.72 3.32 -20.43
C GLY A 220 -8.04 2.55 -20.52
N LYS A 221 -8.32 1.84 -21.62
CA LYS A 221 -9.55 1.02 -21.75
C LYS A 221 -9.49 -0.27 -20.94
N SER A 222 -8.30 -0.86 -20.80
CA SER A 222 -8.04 -2.11 -20.06
C SER A 222 -6.63 -2.17 -19.49
N ASP A 223 -5.89 -1.07 -19.58
CA ASP A 223 -4.49 -0.98 -19.16
C ASP A 223 -4.45 -0.15 -17.88
N SER A 224 -4.18 -0.80 -16.75
CA SER A 224 -3.86 -0.13 -15.50
C SER A 224 -2.39 0.25 -15.49
N ILE A 225 -2.13 1.55 -15.57
CA ILE A 225 -0.81 2.14 -15.42
C ILE A 225 -0.59 2.56 -13.97
N TYR A 226 0.58 2.24 -13.43
CA TYR A 226 1.01 2.59 -12.08
C TYR A 226 2.40 3.25 -12.11
N GLN A 227 2.57 4.27 -11.26
CA GLN A 227 3.85 4.90 -10.94
C GLN A 227 4.72 5.23 -12.18
N PRO A 228 4.31 6.18 -13.05
CA PRO A 228 5.25 6.75 -14.00
C PRO A 228 6.36 7.50 -13.25
N GLU A 229 7.62 7.38 -13.67
CA GLU A 229 8.77 8.15 -13.17
C GLU A 229 9.80 8.35 -14.29
N TRP A 230 10.43 9.51 -14.35
CA TRP A 230 11.45 9.81 -15.36
C TRP A 230 12.84 9.35 -14.93
N GLY A 231 13.53 8.65 -15.82
CA GLY A 231 14.94 8.32 -15.70
C GLY A 231 15.86 9.52 -15.84
N LEU A 232 17.09 9.36 -15.36
CA LEU A 232 18.16 10.34 -15.52
C LEU A 232 18.58 10.49 -17.00
N ASP A 233 18.36 9.44 -17.81
CA ASP A 233 18.56 9.41 -19.26
C ASP A 233 17.43 10.09 -20.05
N GLY A 234 16.39 10.59 -19.37
CA GLY A 234 15.23 11.20 -19.99
C GLY A 234 14.20 10.21 -20.54
N CYS A 235 14.38 8.90 -20.32
CA CYS A 235 13.34 7.91 -20.60
C CYS A 235 12.23 7.95 -19.53
N LEU A 236 11.02 7.54 -19.88
CA LEU A 236 9.92 7.38 -18.92
C LEU A 236 9.79 5.90 -18.55
N PHE A 237 9.85 5.59 -17.26
CA PHE A 237 9.52 4.29 -16.73
C PHE A 237 8.11 4.31 -16.16
N PHE A 238 7.37 3.21 -16.32
CA PHE A 238 6.04 3.05 -15.74
C PHE A 238 5.68 1.58 -15.63
N VAL A 239 4.74 1.25 -14.78
CA VAL A 239 4.24 -0.13 -14.64
C VAL A 239 2.92 -0.25 -15.39
N SER A 240 2.73 -1.32 -16.14
CA SER A 240 1.49 -1.59 -16.89
C SER A 240 1.13 -3.07 -16.83
N ASP A 241 -0.15 -3.35 -16.63
CA ASP A 241 -0.68 -4.71 -16.61
C ASP A 241 -1.18 -5.24 -17.96
N ARG A 242 -0.88 -4.54 -19.06
CA ARG A 242 -1.31 -4.90 -20.43
C ARG A 242 -0.96 -6.33 -20.87
N THR A 243 -0.03 -6.97 -20.17
CA THR A 243 0.41 -8.36 -20.42
C THR A 243 -0.24 -9.39 -19.50
N GLY A 244 -1.21 -8.97 -18.67
CA GLY A 244 -1.86 -9.78 -17.64
C GLY A 244 -1.19 -9.67 -16.27
N TRP A 245 -0.04 -9.00 -16.18
CA TRP A 245 0.73 -8.73 -14.97
C TRP A 245 1.31 -7.32 -15.03
N TRP A 246 1.26 -6.58 -13.92
CA TRP A 246 1.89 -5.28 -13.76
C TRP A 246 3.41 -5.42 -13.87
N ASN A 247 3.95 -5.15 -15.05
CA ASN A 247 5.38 -5.20 -15.34
C ASN A 247 5.92 -3.79 -15.61
N ILE A 248 7.20 -3.56 -15.30
CA ILE A 248 7.92 -2.31 -15.59
C ILE A 248 8.20 -2.21 -17.09
N HIS A 249 7.83 -1.08 -17.67
CA HIS A 249 8.05 -0.70 -19.06
C HIS A 249 8.94 0.55 -19.13
N LYS A 250 9.69 0.68 -20.22
CA LYS A 250 10.51 1.85 -20.56
C LYS A 250 10.00 2.45 -21.86
N TRP A 251 9.82 3.78 -21.89
CA TRP A 251 9.55 4.56 -23.09
C TRP A 251 10.70 5.55 -23.35
N ASP A 252 11.26 5.47 -24.56
CA ASP A 252 12.47 6.23 -24.96
C ASP A 252 12.17 7.54 -25.70
N GLY A 253 10.90 7.85 -25.93
CA GLY A 253 10.45 8.98 -26.77
C GLY A 253 9.66 8.52 -28.00
N ASP A 254 9.93 7.31 -28.48
CA ASP A 254 9.35 6.78 -29.71
C ASP A 254 8.62 5.46 -29.45
N SER A 255 9.24 4.56 -28.68
CA SER A 255 8.79 3.19 -28.50
C SER A 255 8.71 2.80 -27.02
N THR A 256 7.88 1.80 -26.72
CA THR A 256 7.76 1.23 -25.38
C THR A 256 8.19 -0.23 -25.39
N VAL A 257 9.05 -0.61 -24.45
CA VAL A 257 9.49 -1.98 -24.21
C VAL A 257 9.07 -2.45 -22.81
N ASN A 258 8.59 -3.68 -22.69
CA ASN A 258 8.39 -4.33 -21.39
C ASN A 258 9.75 -4.86 -20.91
N LEU A 259 10.27 -4.31 -19.81
CA LEU A 259 11.56 -4.71 -19.25
C LEU A 259 11.48 -5.97 -18.37
N THR A 260 10.29 -6.32 -17.91
CA THR A 260 10.08 -7.39 -16.92
C THR A 260 8.93 -8.31 -17.31
N PRO A 261 8.95 -8.98 -18.49
CA PRO A 261 7.84 -9.82 -18.97
C PRO A 261 7.74 -11.14 -18.19
N ILE A 262 7.33 -11.06 -16.92
CA ILE A 262 7.25 -12.16 -15.98
C ILE A 262 5.90 -12.19 -15.26
N GLU A 263 5.53 -13.38 -14.79
CA GLU A 263 4.33 -13.60 -13.96
C GLU A 263 4.59 -13.17 -12.50
N ALA A 264 4.73 -11.86 -12.31
CA ALA A 264 4.87 -11.17 -11.03
C ALA A 264 4.40 -9.71 -11.17
N GLU A 265 3.97 -9.10 -10.06
CA GLU A 265 3.46 -7.73 -10.06
C GLU A 265 4.51 -6.76 -9.48
N PHE A 266 4.80 -5.68 -10.19
CA PHE A 266 5.62 -4.54 -9.76
C PHE A 266 4.74 -3.33 -9.42
N ALA A 267 3.51 -3.57 -8.99
CA ALA A 267 2.58 -2.52 -8.60
C ALA A 267 1.67 -3.00 -7.46
N LYS A 268 0.85 -2.08 -6.99
CA LYS A 268 -0.23 -2.29 -6.02
C LYS A 268 -1.43 -1.44 -6.45
N PRO A 269 -2.65 -1.78 -6.01
CA PRO A 269 -3.82 -1.00 -6.38
C PRO A 269 -3.70 0.43 -5.84
N GLN A 270 -3.82 1.40 -6.73
CA GLN A 270 -3.58 2.81 -6.41
C GLN A 270 -4.77 3.45 -5.68
N TRP A 271 -4.95 3.08 -4.41
CA TRP A 271 -5.95 3.71 -3.53
C TRP A 271 -5.53 5.09 -3.03
N ILE A 272 -4.23 5.33 -2.86
CA ILE A 272 -3.66 6.56 -2.33
C ILE A 272 -2.49 7.05 -3.19
N PHE A 273 -2.23 8.36 -3.14
CA PHE A 273 -1.10 8.98 -3.85
C PHE A 273 0.26 8.75 -3.16
N GLY A 274 1.33 9.00 -3.91
CA GLY A 274 2.70 9.09 -3.39
C GLY A 274 3.39 7.74 -3.13
N THR A 275 2.63 6.64 -3.12
CA THR A 275 3.20 5.31 -2.95
C THR A 275 4.02 4.90 -4.17
N GLY A 276 5.10 4.15 -3.91
CA GLY A 276 5.95 3.56 -4.93
C GLY A 276 6.28 2.11 -4.62
N THR A 277 6.80 1.44 -5.65
CA THR A 277 7.28 0.06 -5.68
C THR A 277 8.64 -0.03 -6.34
N TYR A 278 9.06 0.98 -7.12
CA TYR A 278 10.43 1.09 -7.62
C TYR A 278 11.02 2.49 -7.43
N GLY A 279 12.34 2.60 -7.53
CA GLY A 279 13.08 3.86 -7.57
C GLY A 279 14.31 3.76 -8.46
N ILE A 280 14.70 4.90 -9.05
CA ILE A 280 15.78 4.99 -10.03
C ILE A 280 17.07 5.38 -9.31
N MET A 281 18.09 4.53 -9.40
CA MET A 281 19.36 4.69 -8.70
C MET A 281 20.40 5.39 -9.58
N SER A 282 20.47 5.00 -10.85
CA SER A 282 21.37 5.55 -11.88
C SER A 282 20.65 5.53 -13.23
N GLU A 283 21.35 5.89 -14.31
CA GLU A 283 20.82 5.81 -15.69
C GLU A 283 20.42 4.37 -16.08
N ASP A 284 21.12 3.37 -15.54
CA ASP A 284 20.99 1.96 -15.89
C ASP A 284 20.45 1.07 -14.77
N LEU A 285 20.32 1.57 -13.53
CA LEU A 285 19.91 0.76 -12.38
C LEU A 285 18.61 1.27 -11.74
N ILE A 286 17.63 0.38 -11.68
CA ILE A 286 16.39 0.54 -10.92
C ILE A 286 16.41 -0.46 -9.76
N ILE A 287 15.87 -0.08 -8.61
CA ILE A 287 15.50 -1.03 -7.55
C ILE A 287 13.99 -1.09 -7.48
N ALA A 288 13.44 -2.30 -7.46
CA ALA A 288 12.00 -2.52 -7.41
C ALA A 288 11.64 -3.62 -6.42
N SER A 289 10.53 -3.42 -5.70
CA SER A 289 9.82 -4.49 -5.03
C SER A 289 8.84 -5.13 -6.00
N ARG A 290 8.74 -6.46 -5.96
CA ARG A 290 7.76 -7.22 -6.72
C ARG A 290 7.02 -8.17 -5.80
N THR A 291 5.81 -8.57 -6.19
CA THR A 291 5.07 -9.64 -5.53
C THR A 291 4.81 -10.79 -6.47
N LYS A 292 5.01 -12.01 -5.97
CA LYS A 292 4.66 -13.26 -6.63
C LYS A 292 3.94 -14.14 -5.63
N ASN A 293 2.74 -14.59 -5.99
CA ASN A 293 1.88 -15.41 -5.14
C ASN A 293 1.66 -14.77 -3.75
N GLY A 294 1.45 -13.45 -3.72
CA GLY A 294 1.21 -12.70 -2.49
C GLY A 294 2.43 -12.54 -1.55
N ARG A 295 3.65 -12.90 -1.98
CA ARG A 295 4.89 -12.63 -1.24
C ARG A 295 5.74 -11.60 -1.97
N TRP A 296 6.26 -10.63 -1.23
CA TRP A 296 7.11 -9.58 -1.75
C TRP A 296 8.60 -9.93 -1.65
N ASP A 297 9.38 -9.50 -2.63
CA ASP A 297 10.84 -9.46 -2.60
C ASP A 297 11.35 -8.15 -3.21
N ILE A 298 12.66 -7.89 -3.11
CA ILE A 298 13.31 -6.72 -3.73
C ILE A 298 14.31 -7.22 -4.77
N THR A 299 14.33 -6.54 -5.91
CA THR A 299 15.22 -6.82 -7.02
C THR A 299 15.88 -5.55 -7.51
N THR A 300 17.11 -5.66 -8.00
CA THR A 300 17.66 -4.69 -8.93
C THR A 300 17.21 -5.04 -10.35
N LEU A 301 17.04 -4.01 -11.18
CA LEU A 301 16.67 -4.11 -12.59
C LEU A 301 17.66 -3.27 -13.40
N ASP A 302 18.36 -3.91 -14.32
CA ASP A 302 19.15 -3.24 -15.35
C ASP A 302 18.22 -2.69 -16.44
N SER A 303 18.18 -1.37 -16.61
CA SER A 303 17.23 -0.67 -17.48
C SER A 303 17.53 -0.82 -18.98
N ASN A 304 18.71 -1.34 -19.33
CA ASN A 304 19.14 -1.55 -20.72
C ASN A 304 18.86 -2.98 -21.18
N THR A 305 19.01 -3.96 -20.28
CA THR A 305 18.92 -5.38 -20.59
C THR A 305 17.66 -6.07 -20.06
N GLY A 306 17.00 -5.47 -19.06
CA GLY A 306 15.89 -6.10 -18.34
C GLY A 306 16.34 -7.16 -17.32
N ALA A 307 17.66 -7.28 -17.07
CA ALA A 307 18.18 -8.27 -16.13
C ALA A 307 17.77 -7.95 -14.69
N LEU A 308 17.27 -8.98 -13.98
CA LEU A 308 16.86 -8.89 -12.58
C LEU A 308 17.83 -9.64 -11.67
N ILE A 309 18.27 -8.99 -10.59
CA ILE A 309 19.06 -9.62 -9.52
C ILE A 309 18.33 -9.43 -8.20
N GLU A 310 18.06 -10.52 -7.50
CA GLU A 310 17.40 -10.47 -6.20
C GLU A 310 18.33 -9.88 -5.14
N LEU A 311 17.79 -8.94 -4.37
CA LEU A 311 18.44 -8.37 -3.20
C LEU A 311 17.92 -9.14 -1.97
N ASP A 312 18.80 -9.85 -1.28
CA ASP A 312 18.42 -10.67 -0.13
C ASP A 312 17.63 -9.84 0.90
N SER A 313 16.42 -10.31 1.21
CA SER A 313 15.48 -9.64 2.08
C SER A 313 14.69 -10.66 2.87
N THR A 314 14.66 -10.49 4.18
CA THR A 314 13.87 -11.30 5.11
C THR A 314 12.43 -10.76 5.28
N TYR A 315 12.03 -9.79 4.45
CA TYR A 315 10.78 -9.04 4.58
C TYR A 315 9.80 -9.37 3.45
N PRO A 316 8.96 -10.41 3.58
CA PRO A 316 8.01 -10.83 2.54
C PRO A 316 6.75 -9.96 2.41
N GLU A 317 6.61 -8.91 3.21
CA GLU A 317 5.42 -8.05 3.22
C GLU A 317 5.78 -6.59 3.01
N MET A 318 5.42 -6.06 1.83
CA MET A 318 5.60 -4.67 1.42
C MET A 318 4.34 -4.08 0.77
N GLY A 319 3.24 -4.85 0.69
CA GLY A 319 2.07 -4.49 -0.12
C GLY A 319 1.31 -3.27 0.38
N ARG A 320 1.49 -2.90 1.65
CA ARG A 320 0.97 -1.65 2.24
C ARG A 320 2.03 -0.57 2.42
N GLY A 321 3.30 -0.90 2.24
CA GLY A 321 4.42 0.01 2.47
C GLY A 321 4.69 0.94 1.30
N ASP A 322 5.73 1.75 1.41
CA ASP A 322 6.31 2.56 0.35
C ASP A 322 7.77 2.14 0.08
N LEU A 323 8.25 2.35 -1.14
CA LEU A 323 9.65 2.16 -1.52
C LEU A 323 10.12 3.42 -2.24
N LYS A 324 11.26 3.95 -1.80
CA LYS A 324 11.97 5.04 -2.47
C LYS A 324 13.44 4.72 -2.58
N ALA A 325 14.00 5.02 -3.75
CA ALA A 325 15.43 4.91 -3.99
C ALA A 325 15.92 6.14 -4.76
N ASN A 326 17.13 6.59 -4.45
CA ASN A 326 17.91 7.61 -5.17
C ASN A 326 19.38 7.17 -5.18
N SER A 327 20.26 7.80 -5.94
CA SER A 327 21.66 7.35 -6.15
C SER A 327 22.50 6.89 -4.94
N SER A 328 22.12 7.20 -3.69
CA SER A 328 22.83 6.77 -2.48
C SER A 328 21.99 6.00 -1.46
N SER A 329 20.67 5.92 -1.62
CA SER A 329 19.77 5.40 -0.58
C SER A 329 18.66 4.55 -1.15
N LEU A 330 18.35 3.47 -0.44
CA LEU A 330 17.15 2.65 -0.59
C LEU A 330 16.45 2.59 0.75
N VAL A 331 15.20 3.06 0.79
CA VAL A 331 14.35 3.04 1.98
C VAL A 331 13.03 2.37 1.64
N VAL A 332 12.62 1.41 2.47
CA VAL A 332 11.44 0.58 2.27
C VAL A 332 10.66 0.47 3.56
N GLU A 333 9.35 0.58 3.47
CA GLU A 333 8.45 0.14 4.54
C GLU A 333 8.10 -1.34 4.33
N ALA A 334 8.58 -2.20 5.23
CA ALA A 334 8.38 -3.65 5.12
C ALA A 334 8.23 -4.33 6.49
N SER A 335 7.69 -5.54 6.49
CA SER A 335 7.59 -6.40 7.69
C SER A 335 7.99 -7.84 7.39
N SER A 336 8.31 -8.57 8.46
CA SER A 336 8.52 -10.01 8.42
C SER A 336 7.44 -10.71 9.24
N PRO A 337 7.34 -12.04 9.20
CA PRO A 337 6.40 -12.76 10.05
C PRO A 337 6.61 -12.52 11.55
N THR A 338 7.78 -12.03 11.98
CA THR A 338 8.15 -11.85 13.39
C THR A 338 8.56 -10.43 13.75
N THR A 339 8.62 -9.51 12.78
CA THR A 339 8.94 -8.10 13.00
C THR A 339 7.80 -7.22 12.47
N PRO A 340 7.33 -6.22 13.23
CA PRO A 340 6.29 -5.31 12.77
C PRO A 340 6.71 -4.53 11.52
N MET A 341 5.73 -3.92 10.86
CA MET A 341 5.99 -2.98 9.75
C MET A 341 6.96 -1.91 10.21
N SER A 342 8.05 -1.75 9.47
CA SER A 342 9.17 -0.91 9.86
C SER A 342 9.68 -0.14 8.65
N LEU A 343 10.18 1.06 8.89
CA LEU A 343 10.93 1.82 7.89
C LEU A 343 12.39 1.34 7.94
N LEU A 344 12.84 0.73 6.86
CA LEU A 344 14.14 0.07 6.74
C LEU A 344 14.99 0.80 5.70
N ARG A 345 16.28 0.98 5.99
CA ARG A 345 17.29 1.46 5.04
C ARG A 345 18.23 0.31 4.69
N TYR A 346 18.54 0.16 3.41
CA TYR A 346 19.59 -0.74 2.97
C TYR A 346 20.95 -0.03 3.01
N ASP A 347 21.94 -0.65 3.66
CA ASP A 347 23.33 -0.22 3.60
C ASP A 347 24.05 -1.00 2.49
N PHE A 348 24.34 -0.31 1.39
CA PHE A 348 25.04 -0.88 0.24
C PHE A 348 26.50 -1.28 0.54
N THR A 349 27.11 -0.75 1.61
CA THR A 349 28.50 -1.07 1.99
C THR A 349 28.56 -2.43 2.69
N SER A 350 27.68 -2.64 3.68
CA SER A 350 27.64 -3.87 4.47
C SER A 350 26.72 -4.94 3.88
N GLY A 351 25.79 -4.56 2.98
CA GLY A 351 24.77 -5.44 2.45
C GLY A 351 23.67 -5.77 3.47
N THR A 352 23.39 -4.87 4.42
CA THR A 352 22.47 -5.14 5.54
C THR A 352 21.31 -4.16 5.62
N TRP A 353 20.17 -4.65 6.10
CA TRP A 353 19.00 -3.83 6.41
C TRP A 353 19.06 -3.26 7.83
N ASN A 354 18.85 -1.96 7.97
CA ASN A 354 18.82 -1.25 9.24
C ASN A 354 17.46 -0.58 9.45
N ALA A 355 16.82 -0.83 10.60
CA ALA A 355 15.55 -0.18 10.94
C ALA A 355 15.78 1.26 11.41
N ILE A 356 15.12 2.21 10.75
CA ILE A 356 15.02 3.61 11.18
C ILE A 356 13.96 3.73 12.29
N THR A 357 12.81 3.08 12.07
CA THR A 357 11.73 3.04 13.05
C THR A 357 10.79 1.85 12.79
N SER A 358 10.01 1.47 13.81
CA SER A 358 9.03 0.39 13.75
C SER A 358 7.66 0.90 14.15
N SER A 359 6.61 0.41 13.49
CA SER A 359 5.19 0.67 13.80
C SER A 359 4.78 0.21 15.19
N ASN A 360 5.47 -0.79 15.74
CA ASN A 360 5.22 -1.32 17.06
C ASN A 360 6.53 -1.75 17.73
N SER A 361 6.63 -1.57 19.04
CA SER A 361 7.80 -1.94 19.85
C SER A 361 7.51 -3.07 20.84
N ALA A 362 6.40 -3.79 20.68
CA ALA A 362 6.01 -4.89 21.54
C ALA A 362 7.05 -6.03 21.49
N ASP A 363 7.53 -6.40 22.66
CA ASP A 363 8.46 -7.51 22.85
C ASP A 363 7.68 -8.80 23.12
N VAL A 364 7.28 -9.47 22.03
CA VAL A 364 6.60 -10.77 22.09
C VAL A 364 7.58 -11.85 21.63
N PRO A 365 7.86 -12.87 22.46
CA PRO A 365 8.78 -13.93 22.06
C PRO A 365 8.32 -14.64 20.79
N GLU A 366 9.26 -14.93 19.88
CA GLU A 366 8.97 -15.48 18.55
C GLU A 366 8.19 -16.80 18.58
N ASN A 367 8.34 -17.61 19.63
CA ASN A 367 7.62 -18.88 19.78
C ASN A 367 6.12 -18.73 20.10
N TYR A 368 5.62 -17.52 20.39
CA TYR A 368 4.18 -17.21 20.40
C TYR A 368 3.65 -16.77 19.03
N ILE A 369 4.52 -16.58 18.04
CA ILE A 369 4.17 -16.06 16.73
C ILE A 369 3.89 -17.20 15.76
N SER A 370 2.65 -17.30 15.30
CA SER A 370 2.24 -18.18 14.21
C SER A 370 2.63 -17.55 12.87
N LYS A 371 3.49 -18.24 12.11
CA LYS A 371 3.92 -17.81 10.78
C LYS A 371 2.92 -18.30 9.72
N ALA A 372 2.65 -17.46 8.72
CA ALA A 372 1.75 -17.79 7.63
C ALA A 372 2.24 -19.02 6.84
N ILE A 373 1.34 -19.97 6.63
CA ILE A 373 1.49 -21.06 5.68
C ILE A 373 0.57 -20.74 4.50
N GLN A 374 1.16 -20.49 3.33
CA GLN A 374 0.37 -20.23 2.13
C GLN A 374 -0.29 -21.53 1.68
N ILE A 375 -1.59 -21.46 1.43
CA ILE A 375 -2.39 -22.58 0.93
C ILE A 375 -3.10 -22.18 -0.36
N GLU A 376 -3.29 -23.19 -1.20
CA GLU A 376 -4.07 -23.11 -2.43
C GLU A 376 -5.21 -24.12 -2.33
N TYR A 377 -6.38 -23.72 -2.80
CA TYR A 377 -7.56 -24.57 -2.77
C TYR A 377 -8.47 -24.24 -3.94
N GLU A 378 -9.24 -25.23 -4.35
CA GLU A 378 -10.20 -25.06 -5.44
C GLU A 378 -11.51 -24.46 -4.88
N SER A 379 -11.85 -23.23 -5.29
CA SER A 379 -13.12 -22.58 -4.89
C SER A 379 -14.25 -22.79 -5.89
N ASN A 380 -13.91 -22.94 -7.17
CA ASN A 380 -14.79 -23.36 -8.26
C ASN A 380 -14.06 -24.41 -9.10
N PRO A 381 -14.80 -25.30 -9.80
CA PRO A 381 -14.20 -26.25 -10.73
C PRO A 381 -13.20 -25.58 -11.68
N GLY A 382 -11.92 -25.91 -11.55
CA GLY A 382 -10.82 -25.38 -12.36
C GLY A 382 -10.27 -24.01 -11.97
N THR A 383 -10.66 -23.44 -10.82
CA THR A 383 -10.10 -22.17 -10.31
C THR A 383 -9.34 -22.37 -9.00
N THR A 384 -8.10 -21.93 -8.95
CA THR A 384 -7.30 -21.89 -7.70
C THR A 384 -7.52 -20.57 -6.98
N SER A 385 -7.88 -20.65 -5.70
CA SER A 385 -7.90 -19.51 -4.77
C SER A 385 -6.77 -19.64 -3.74
N HIS A 386 -6.39 -18.52 -3.14
CA HIS A 386 -5.22 -18.44 -2.26
C HIS A 386 -5.60 -18.01 -0.85
N ALA A 387 -4.87 -18.46 0.17
CA ALA A 387 -5.01 -17.97 1.54
C ALA A 387 -3.73 -18.15 2.37
N ASN A 388 -3.63 -17.39 3.45
CA ASN A 388 -2.61 -17.54 4.48
C ASN A 388 -3.23 -18.25 5.69
N TYR A 389 -2.82 -19.49 5.96
CA TYR A 389 -3.21 -20.24 7.15
C TYR A 389 -2.23 -20.00 8.30
N TYR A 390 -2.77 -19.79 9.50
CA TYR A 390 -2.03 -19.61 10.74
C TYR A 390 -2.53 -20.63 11.75
N ALA A 391 -1.67 -21.60 12.08
CA ALA A 391 -1.97 -22.59 13.11
C ALA A 391 -1.93 -21.96 14.52
N PRO A 392 -2.63 -22.54 15.50
CA PRO A 392 -2.41 -22.17 16.90
C PRO A 392 -0.94 -22.31 17.31
N SER A 393 -0.38 -21.31 18.01
CA SER A 393 1.04 -21.30 18.38
C SER A 393 1.24 -20.74 19.78
N ASN A 394 1.64 -21.58 20.73
CA ASN A 394 1.95 -21.18 22.09
C ASN A 394 2.94 -22.17 22.73
N PRO A 395 4.08 -21.73 23.28
CA PRO A 395 5.08 -22.64 23.86
C PRO A 395 4.63 -23.30 25.17
N ASP A 396 3.64 -22.75 25.86
CA ASP A 396 3.19 -23.21 27.18
C ASP A 396 2.02 -24.19 27.10
N PHE A 397 1.33 -24.29 25.95
CA PHE A 397 0.10 -25.05 25.81
C PHE A 397 0.06 -25.91 24.54
N GLN A 398 -0.68 -27.01 24.63
CA GLN A 398 -1.04 -27.87 23.50
C GLN A 398 -2.50 -28.28 23.65
N GLY A 399 -3.19 -28.49 22.52
CA GLY A 399 -4.55 -29.03 22.50
C GLY A 399 -4.59 -30.48 23.00
N PRO A 400 -5.72 -30.96 23.54
CA PRO A 400 -5.92 -32.37 23.83
C PRO A 400 -5.74 -33.24 22.59
N GLU A 401 -5.27 -34.48 22.77
CA GLU A 401 -5.23 -35.48 21.70
C GLU A 401 -6.63 -35.65 21.07
N ASP A 402 -6.65 -35.95 19.77
CA ASP A 402 -7.88 -36.14 18.97
C ASP A 402 -8.87 -34.96 18.98
N THR A 403 -8.39 -33.75 19.28
CA THR A 403 -9.16 -32.50 19.12
C THR A 403 -8.51 -31.59 18.08
N LEU A 404 -9.32 -30.75 17.44
CA LEU A 404 -8.87 -29.78 16.44
C LEU A 404 -9.21 -28.35 16.89
N PRO A 405 -8.41 -27.35 16.47
CA PRO A 405 -8.67 -25.96 16.85
C PRO A 405 -9.91 -25.40 16.14
N PRO A 406 -10.65 -24.49 16.80
CA PRO A 406 -11.63 -23.66 16.12
C PRO A 406 -10.94 -22.74 15.11
N LEU A 407 -11.63 -22.42 14.00
CA LEU A 407 -11.09 -21.56 12.93
C LEU A 407 -11.73 -20.17 12.96
N ILE A 408 -10.92 -19.14 12.76
CA ILE A 408 -11.38 -17.79 12.40
C ILE A 408 -11.05 -17.54 10.92
N VAL A 409 -12.08 -17.32 10.11
CA VAL A 409 -11.92 -16.90 8.72
C VAL A 409 -11.89 -15.37 8.66
N LYS A 410 -10.80 -14.83 8.14
CA LYS A 410 -10.57 -13.40 7.92
C LYS A 410 -10.60 -13.09 6.42
N SER A 411 -11.32 -12.04 6.08
CA SER A 411 -11.39 -11.45 4.75
C SER A 411 -10.82 -10.04 4.82
N HIS A 412 -9.80 -9.74 3.99
CA HIS A 412 -9.24 -8.39 3.92
C HIS A 412 -10.22 -7.39 3.28
N GLY A 413 -10.03 -6.10 3.54
CA GLY A 413 -10.74 -5.02 2.86
C GLY A 413 -10.13 -4.69 1.49
N GLY A 414 -10.78 -3.78 0.75
CA GLY A 414 -10.40 -3.41 -0.63
C GLY A 414 -11.67 -3.25 -1.46
N PRO A 415 -12.21 -4.31 -2.08
CA PRO A 415 -11.71 -5.70 -2.12
C PRO A 415 -10.46 -5.91 -2.99
N THR A 416 -10.11 -4.94 -3.83
CA THR A 416 -8.88 -4.94 -4.62
C THR A 416 -7.67 -4.61 -3.74
N GLN A 417 -7.15 -5.62 -3.04
CA GLN A 417 -5.95 -5.61 -2.17
C GLN A 417 -5.53 -7.07 -1.96
N SER A 418 -4.57 -7.36 -1.09
CA SER A 418 -4.24 -8.72 -0.65
C SER A 418 -4.20 -8.86 0.88
N ALA A 419 -4.37 -10.09 1.36
CA ALA A 419 -3.98 -10.52 2.70
C ALA A 419 -2.46 -10.36 2.87
N GLN A 420 -2.04 -10.09 4.10
CA GLN A 420 -0.65 -9.79 4.43
C GLN A 420 0.05 -11.02 5.01
N VAL A 421 1.36 -11.13 4.78
CA VAL A 421 2.20 -12.21 5.36
C VAL A 421 3.13 -11.74 6.47
N GLY A 422 3.13 -10.43 6.76
CA GLY A 422 3.87 -9.82 7.87
C GLY A 422 3.21 -10.05 9.23
N LEU A 423 3.87 -9.60 10.29
CA LEU A 423 3.40 -9.72 11.66
C LEU A 423 2.12 -8.88 11.90
N ASP A 424 0.99 -9.55 12.15
CA ASP A 424 -0.26 -8.93 12.61
C ASP A 424 -0.62 -9.43 14.02
N TYR A 425 -0.43 -8.58 15.03
CA TYR A 425 -0.78 -8.92 16.42
C TYR A 425 -2.26 -9.21 16.62
N THR A 426 -3.14 -8.77 15.72
CA THR A 426 -4.56 -9.13 15.72
C THR A 426 -4.77 -10.60 15.39
N ILE A 427 -3.98 -11.17 14.46
CA ILE A 427 -3.95 -12.61 14.18
C ILE A 427 -3.29 -13.34 15.35
N GLN A 428 -2.14 -12.84 15.81
CA GLN A 428 -1.38 -13.49 16.89
C GLN A 428 -2.13 -13.56 18.21
N TYR A 429 -3.03 -12.61 18.49
CA TYR A 429 -3.91 -12.66 19.64
C TYR A 429 -4.76 -13.93 19.70
N TRP A 430 -5.24 -14.41 18.55
CA TRP A 430 -6.08 -15.59 18.43
C TRP A 430 -5.25 -16.87 18.37
N THR A 431 -4.21 -16.89 17.55
CA THR A 431 -3.34 -18.08 17.40
C THR A 431 -2.65 -18.45 18.69
N SER A 432 -2.18 -17.46 19.47
CA SER A 432 -1.60 -17.68 20.79
C SER A 432 -2.59 -18.19 21.84
N ARG A 433 -3.90 -18.17 21.56
CA ARG A 433 -4.96 -18.65 22.44
C ARG A 433 -5.56 -19.99 22.03
N GLY A 434 -5.03 -20.63 21.00
CA GLY A 434 -5.52 -21.93 20.53
C GLY A 434 -6.47 -21.86 19.33
N PHE A 435 -6.72 -20.69 18.74
CA PHE A 435 -7.53 -20.59 17.52
C PHE A 435 -6.64 -20.71 16.28
N ALA A 436 -7.12 -21.41 15.26
CA ALA A 436 -6.56 -21.28 13.92
C ALA A 436 -7.11 -20.01 13.26
N VAL A 437 -6.36 -19.41 12.35
CA VAL A 437 -6.81 -18.28 11.53
C VAL A 437 -6.51 -18.57 10.07
N VAL A 438 -7.43 -18.24 9.16
CA VAL A 438 -7.17 -18.21 7.72
C VAL A 438 -7.48 -16.82 7.19
N ASP A 439 -6.49 -16.17 6.57
CA ASP A 439 -6.63 -14.86 5.93
C ASP A 439 -6.69 -15.05 4.42
N VAL A 440 -7.88 -14.87 3.85
CA VAL A 440 -8.20 -15.34 2.50
C VAL A 440 -7.87 -14.25 1.48
N ASN A 441 -7.04 -14.60 0.49
CA ASN A 441 -6.85 -13.83 -0.74
C ASN A 441 -7.93 -14.29 -1.72
N TYR A 442 -9.17 -13.86 -1.52
CA TYR A 442 -10.30 -14.28 -2.34
C TYR A 442 -10.21 -13.74 -3.77
N SER A 443 -11.00 -14.30 -4.68
CA SER A 443 -11.18 -13.83 -6.06
C SER A 443 -11.31 -12.32 -6.08
N GLY A 444 -10.44 -11.62 -6.81
CA GLY A 444 -10.35 -10.15 -6.81
C GLY A 444 -9.15 -9.58 -6.05
N SER A 445 -8.44 -10.38 -5.26
CA SER A 445 -7.21 -9.93 -4.61
C SER A 445 -6.11 -9.60 -5.62
N THR A 446 -5.16 -8.76 -5.22
CA THR A 446 -3.97 -8.43 -6.01
C THR A 446 -2.78 -9.33 -5.67
N GLY A 447 -1.77 -9.38 -6.54
CA GLY A 447 -0.58 -10.22 -6.34
C GLY A 447 -0.59 -11.57 -7.08
N TYR A 448 -1.63 -11.80 -7.89
CA TYR A 448 -1.90 -13.06 -8.61
C TYR A 448 -2.29 -12.81 -10.09
N GLY A 449 -1.97 -11.63 -10.63
CA GLY A 449 -2.25 -11.25 -12.01
C GLY A 449 -3.60 -10.58 -12.20
N THR A 450 -3.74 -9.86 -13.31
CA THR A 450 -4.95 -9.13 -13.70
C THR A 450 -6.17 -10.04 -13.81
N ALA A 451 -6.00 -11.28 -14.30
CA ALA A 451 -7.12 -12.22 -14.40
C ALA A 451 -7.73 -12.58 -13.03
N TYR A 452 -6.89 -12.78 -12.01
CA TYR A 452 -7.36 -13.05 -10.66
C TYR A 452 -8.03 -11.82 -10.04
N ARG A 453 -7.44 -10.63 -10.24
CA ARG A 453 -8.01 -9.34 -9.80
C ARG A 453 -9.36 -9.05 -10.45
N ASP A 454 -9.51 -9.34 -11.74
CA ASP A 454 -10.73 -9.04 -12.49
C ASP A 454 -11.84 -10.08 -12.28
N SER A 455 -11.53 -11.24 -11.71
CA SER A 455 -12.51 -12.29 -11.43
C SER A 455 -13.67 -11.84 -10.53
N LEU A 456 -13.47 -10.82 -9.69
CA LEU A 456 -14.52 -10.28 -8.80
C LEU A 456 -15.43 -9.25 -9.48
N LYS A 457 -15.10 -8.79 -10.70
CA LYS A 457 -15.92 -7.79 -11.42
C LYS A 457 -17.33 -8.31 -11.62
N GLY A 458 -18.32 -7.60 -11.06
CA GLY A 458 -19.72 -8.02 -11.09
C GLY A 458 -20.07 -9.25 -10.24
N GLN A 459 -19.16 -9.71 -9.38
CA GLN A 459 -19.30 -10.92 -8.55
C GLN A 459 -19.13 -10.66 -7.03
N TRP A 460 -19.14 -9.38 -6.63
CA TRP A 460 -19.00 -9.00 -5.22
C TRP A 460 -20.18 -9.48 -4.36
N GLY A 461 -19.89 -10.06 -3.20
CA GLY A 461 -20.86 -10.75 -2.34
C GLY A 461 -21.19 -12.18 -2.76
N ILE A 462 -20.55 -12.70 -3.82
CA ILE A 462 -20.73 -14.05 -4.37
C ILE A 462 -19.41 -14.81 -4.31
N LEU A 463 -18.42 -14.41 -5.12
CA LEU A 463 -17.15 -15.16 -5.22
C LEU A 463 -16.27 -14.97 -4.00
N ASP A 464 -16.19 -13.76 -3.46
CA ASP A 464 -15.49 -13.45 -2.21
C ASP A 464 -16.03 -14.27 -1.03
N VAL A 465 -17.36 -14.37 -0.92
CA VAL A 465 -18.03 -15.21 0.09
C VAL A 465 -17.73 -16.68 -0.13
N LYS A 466 -17.82 -17.15 -1.38
CA LYS A 466 -17.60 -18.55 -1.72
C LYS A 466 -16.18 -18.99 -1.42
N ASP A 467 -15.19 -18.21 -1.83
CA ASP A 467 -13.78 -18.49 -1.59
C ASP A 467 -13.49 -18.59 -0.08
N CYS A 468 -14.06 -17.68 0.73
CA CYS A 468 -13.92 -17.76 2.19
C CYS A 468 -14.54 -19.03 2.79
N ILE A 469 -15.68 -19.49 2.27
CA ILE A 469 -16.32 -20.74 2.71
C ILE A 469 -15.46 -21.95 2.32
N GLU A 470 -15.00 -22.00 1.07
CA GLU A 470 -14.20 -23.12 0.57
C GLU A 470 -12.83 -23.22 1.25
N ALA A 471 -12.21 -22.09 1.62
CA ALA A 471 -10.99 -22.10 2.45
C ALA A 471 -11.22 -22.82 3.80
N ALA A 472 -12.35 -22.54 4.46
CA ALA A 472 -12.68 -23.17 5.73
C ALA A 472 -12.97 -24.67 5.56
N LEU A 473 -13.70 -25.04 4.50
CA LEU A 473 -13.99 -26.44 4.19
C LEU A 473 -12.74 -27.22 3.80
N TYR A 474 -11.83 -26.61 3.04
CA TYR A 474 -10.53 -27.18 2.69
C TYR A 474 -9.74 -27.53 3.96
N LEU A 475 -9.55 -26.56 4.86
CA LEU A 475 -8.82 -26.78 6.12
C LEU A 475 -9.47 -27.86 6.99
N SER A 476 -10.81 -27.96 6.98
CA SER A 476 -11.53 -29.00 7.70
C SER A 476 -11.29 -30.40 7.08
N ARG A 477 -11.29 -30.52 5.75
CA ARG A 477 -11.00 -31.78 5.03
C ARG A 477 -9.56 -32.26 5.28
N GLU A 478 -8.62 -31.33 5.33
CA GLU A 478 -7.21 -31.61 5.67
C GLU A 478 -7.00 -31.96 7.15
N GLY A 479 -8.05 -31.93 7.98
CA GLY A 479 -7.96 -32.25 9.41
C GLY A 479 -7.18 -31.22 10.21
N LEU A 480 -7.12 -29.97 9.74
CA LEU A 480 -6.39 -28.89 10.41
C LEU A 480 -7.25 -28.11 11.42
N VAL A 481 -8.58 -28.16 11.27
CA VAL A 481 -9.54 -27.38 12.08
C VAL A 481 -10.82 -28.18 12.35
N ASP A 482 -11.50 -27.83 13.44
CA ASP A 482 -12.78 -28.44 13.82
C ASP A 482 -13.94 -27.94 12.94
N GLN A 483 -14.57 -28.86 12.22
CA GLN A 483 -15.73 -28.60 11.36
C GLN A 483 -16.92 -28.00 12.11
N LYS A 484 -17.08 -28.31 13.41
CA LYS A 484 -18.23 -27.88 14.23
C LYS A 484 -18.05 -26.50 14.85
N ASN A 485 -16.83 -25.95 14.87
CA ASN A 485 -16.48 -24.70 15.55
C ASN A 485 -15.78 -23.72 14.59
N LEU A 486 -16.52 -23.27 13.57
CA LEU A 486 -16.07 -22.26 12.60
C LEU A 486 -16.62 -20.88 12.97
N HIS A 487 -15.74 -19.88 13.08
CA HIS A 487 -16.07 -18.48 13.35
C HIS A 487 -15.59 -17.58 12.20
N HIS A 488 -16.29 -16.48 11.94
CA HIS A 488 -15.93 -15.52 10.88
C HIS A 488 -15.66 -14.13 11.47
N ARG A 489 -14.64 -13.41 10.96
CA ARG A 489 -14.29 -12.05 11.40
C ARG A 489 -13.97 -11.14 10.22
N TRP A 490 -14.54 -9.94 10.22
CA TRP A 490 -14.42 -8.94 9.15
C TRP A 490 -13.45 -7.81 9.52
N GLN A 491 -12.67 -7.33 8.56
CA GLN A 491 -12.00 -6.02 8.63
C GLN A 491 -12.46 -5.16 7.44
N CYS A 492 -12.98 -3.95 7.72
CA CYS A 492 -13.30 -2.82 6.81
C CYS A 492 -14.79 -2.52 6.50
N ARG A 493 -15.07 -1.23 6.21
CA ARG A 493 -16.38 -0.55 6.08
C ARG A 493 -17.26 -1.03 4.92
N TRP A 494 -16.69 -1.52 3.82
CA TRP A 494 -17.42 -1.82 2.57
C TRP A 494 -18.03 -3.24 2.53
N ILE A 495 -17.31 -4.23 3.05
CA ILE A 495 -17.77 -5.64 3.14
C ILE A 495 -18.89 -5.80 4.18
N HIS A 496 -19.04 -4.83 5.09
CA HIS A 496 -20.10 -4.84 6.09
C HIS A 496 -21.51 -4.85 5.46
N TYR A 497 -21.70 -4.31 4.25
CA TYR A 497 -23.02 -4.22 3.60
C TYR A 497 -23.46 -5.52 2.88
N THR A 498 -22.54 -6.27 2.27
CA THR A 498 -22.86 -7.48 1.47
C THR A 498 -22.68 -8.79 2.25
N CYS A 499 -21.61 -8.93 3.05
CA CYS A 499 -21.33 -10.17 3.77
C CYS A 499 -22.12 -10.35 5.08
N SER A 500 -22.51 -9.26 5.76
CA SER A 500 -23.34 -9.34 6.98
C SER A 500 -24.71 -9.97 6.69
N PHE A 501 -25.23 -9.80 5.48
CA PHE A 501 -26.54 -10.32 5.08
C PHE A 501 -26.49 -11.77 4.56
N ASN A 502 -25.44 -12.18 3.84
CA ASN A 502 -25.40 -13.51 3.21
C ASN A 502 -24.82 -14.61 4.12
N ILE A 503 -23.73 -14.37 4.85
CA ILE A 503 -23.12 -15.42 5.69
C ILE A 503 -23.91 -15.65 6.99
N SER A 504 -24.64 -14.65 7.50
CA SER A 504 -25.56 -14.86 8.63
C SER A 504 -26.66 -15.89 8.30
N GLN A 505 -27.13 -15.94 7.05
CA GLN A 505 -28.06 -16.99 6.60
C GLN A 505 -27.43 -18.38 6.54
N TYR A 506 -26.12 -18.48 6.24
CA TYR A 506 -25.41 -19.76 6.27
C TYR A 506 -25.05 -20.19 7.69
N ILE A 507 -24.54 -19.30 8.56
CA ILE A 507 -24.19 -19.60 9.97
C ILE A 507 -25.40 -20.12 10.77
N PHE A 508 -26.62 -19.63 10.49
CA PHE A 508 -27.84 -20.16 11.12
C PHE A 508 -28.16 -21.61 10.72
N ARG A 509 -27.65 -22.11 9.58
CA ARG A 509 -27.75 -23.54 9.22
C ARG A 509 -26.68 -24.40 9.90
N TRP A 510 -25.52 -23.85 10.27
CA TRP A 510 -24.40 -24.63 10.82
C TRP A 510 -24.38 -24.74 12.36
N SER A 511 -25.19 -23.95 13.06
CA SER A 511 -25.34 -24.00 14.53
C SER A 511 -26.51 -24.86 15.03
N GLN A 512 -27.27 -25.49 14.13
CA GLN A 512 -28.32 -26.44 14.48
C GLN A 512 -27.78 -27.87 14.39
N PRO A 513 -27.86 -28.70 15.45
CA PRO A 513 -27.58 -30.12 15.31
C PRO A 513 -28.63 -30.71 14.38
N LEU A 514 -28.17 -31.36 13.30
CA LEU A 514 -29.01 -32.20 12.43
C LEU A 514 -29.71 -33.24 13.32
N ARG A 515 -30.97 -32.97 13.69
CA ARG A 515 -31.86 -33.99 14.23
C ARG A 515 -32.33 -34.84 13.05
N ARG A 516 -32.15 -36.15 13.20
CA ARG A 516 -32.54 -37.21 12.27
C ARG A 516 -34.00 -37.11 11.84
#